data_AF-A0AAX1VUQ4-F1
#
_entry.id   AF-A0AAX1VUQ4-F1
#
_cell.length_a   1.000
_cell.length_b   1.000
_cell.length_c   1.000
_cell.angle_alpha   90.00
_cell.angle_beta   90.00
_cell.angle_gamma   90.00
#
_symmetry.space_group_name_H-M   'P 1'
#
loop_
_entity.id
_entity.type
_entity.pdbx_description
1 polymer ?
#
loop_
_entity_poly.entity_id
_entity_poly.type
_entity_poly.pdbx_seq_one_letter_code
_entity_poly.pdbx_strand_id
1 'polypeptide(L)'
;MNNEQIALVRQAAVNGLDEAIRTWRKVGVLMDSINASLEARSGNESNIPGHPLVTLGEPEVTEFVALVVDMRNSTDRLQNLQKFPPIKSGFQRVFYETSALLPALATTAQLRDGHVTEYLGDGALILFKVDTSDRAKTVREAYLAANDCVTVARQVVNELLAERFQLPSLSIGAGLSVSPAIVTLVGTSTYRQPKAIGQCVWEASKLSSGFNTVRVSENLREAWPSQPGGKLRFEKLKDLPKKLVGFEVREA
;
A
#
# COMPACT_ATOMS: atom_id res chain seq x y z
N MET A 1 6.58 -0.45 -15.54
CA MET A 1 5.30 -0.56 -16.30
C MET A 1 5.46 -0.09 -17.74
N ASN A 2 4.64 -0.61 -18.67
CA ASN A 2 4.50 -0.08 -20.03
C ASN A 2 3.44 1.06 -20.10
N ASN A 3 3.26 1.70 -21.26
CA ASN A 3 2.35 2.85 -21.39
C ASN A 3 0.88 2.51 -21.12
N GLU A 4 0.42 1.31 -21.50
CA GLU A 4 -0.95 0.86 -21.25
C GLU A 4 -1.20 0.66 -19.75
N GLN A 5 -0.25 0.02 -19.07
CA GLN A 5 -0.27 -0.14 -17.62
C GLN A 5 -0.25 1.21 -16.89
N ILE A 6 0.56 2.17 -17.34
CA ILE A 6 0.59 3.52 -16.79
C ILE A 6 -0.77 4.21 -16.98
N ALA A 7 -1.42 4.02 -18.13
CA ALA A 7 -2.75 4.56 -18.38
C ALA A 7 -3.81 3.98 -17.43
N LEU A 8 -3.75 2.67 -17.12
CA LEU A 8 -4.63 2.03 -16.14
C LEU A 8 -4.44 2.62 -14.74
N VAL A 9 -3.18 2.78 -14.29
CA VAL A 9 -2.87 3.39 -12.99
C VAL A 9 -3.35 4.85 -12.94
N ARG A 10 -3.15 5.62 -14.02
CA ARG A 10 -3.66 6.99 -14.12
C ARG A 10 -5.18 7.03 -14.06
N GLN A 11 -5.85 6.14 -14.78
CA GLN A 11 -7.31 6.08 -14.77
C GLN A 11 -7.86 5.74 -13.37
N ALA A 12 -7.21 4.82 -12.66
CA ALA A 12 -7.59 4.49 -11.28
C ALA A 12 -7.41 5.70 -10.34
N ALA A 13 -6.30 6.42 -10.44
CA ALA A 13 -6.06 7.63 -9.66
C ALA A 13 -7.08 8.74 -9.96
N VAL A 14 -7.41 8.95 -11.24
CA VAL A 14 -8.41 9.93 -11.69
C VAL A 14 -9.79 9.56 -11.15
N ASN A 15 -10.21 8.31 -11.29
CA ASN A 15 -11.52 7.84 -10.83
C ASN A 15 -11.67 8.01 -9.31
N GLY A 16 -10.65 7.61 -8.55
CA GLY A 16 -10.63 7.77 -7.09
C GLY A 16 -10.72 9.24 -6.67
N LEU A 17 -9.96 10.11 -7.33
CA LEU A 17 -9.97 11.55 -7.06
C LEU A 17 -11.30 12.21 -7.43
N ASP A 18 -11.89 11.85 -8.56
CA ASP A 18 -13.19 12.36 -9.01
C ASP A 18 -14.30 11.98 -8.03
N GLU A 19 -14.30 10.73 -7.56
CA GLU A 19 -15.26 10.29 -6.55
C GLU A 19 -15.07 10.98 -5.21
N ALA A 20 -13.82 11.23 -4.79
CA ALA A 20 -13.53 11.98 -3.58
C ALA A 20 -14.04 13.42 -3.68
N ILE A 21 -13.86 14.10 -4.82
CA ILE A 21 -14.39 15.45 -5.04
C ILE A 21 -15.92 15.46 -4.97
N ARG A 22 -16.58 14.48 -5.61
CA ARG A 22 -18.05 14.33 -5.55
C ARG A 22 -18.52 14.08 -4.11
N THR A 23 -17.84 13.20 -3.38
CA THR A 23 -18.14 12.86 -1.99
C THR A 23 -17.98 14.08 -1.10
N TRP A 24 -16.87 14.80 -1.22
CA TRP A 24 -16.59 15.99 -0.42
C TRP A 24 -17.64 17.10 -0.63
N ARG A 25 -18.16 17.27 -1.86
CA ARG A 25 -19.26 18.21 -2.11
C ARG A 25 -20.54 17.85 -1.34
N LYS A 26 -20.77 16.57 -1.06
CA LYS A 26 -21.94 16.09 -0.29
C LYS A 26 -21.72 16.15 1.21
N VAL A 27 -20.56 15.67 1.69
CA VAL A 27 -20.31 15.47 3.12
C VAL A 27 -19.49 16.59 3.77
N GLY A 28 -18.77 17.41 3.00
CA GLY A 28 -17.91 18.47 3.53
C GLY A 28 -18.69 19.51 4.34
N VAL A 29 -19.89 19.88 3.88
CA VAL A 29 -20.80 20.78 4.60
C VAL A 29 -21.33 20.12 5.88
N LEU A 30 -21.55 18.80 5.85
CA LEU A 30 -22.00 18.04 7.02
C LEU A 30 -20.89 17.94 8.08
N MET A 31 -19.65 17.72 7.66
CA MET A 31 -18.46 17.68 8.51
C MET A 31 -18.15 19.03 9.15
N ASP A 32 -18.39 20.14 8.45
CA ASP A 32 -18.31 21.50 9.01
C ASP A 32 -19.40 21.75 10.08
N SER A 33 -20.51 21.00 10.04
CA SER A 33 -21.66 21.19 10.92
C SER A 33 -21.74 20.20 12.09
N ILE A 34 -21.11 19.03 12.01
CA ILE A 34 -21.42 17.91 12.90
C ILE A 34 -20.16 17.07 13.21
N ASN A 35 -19.77 17.14 14.48
CA ASN A 35 -18.90 16.19 15.18
C ASN A 35 -19.72 14.96 15.67
N ALA A 36 -20.65 14.43 14.87
CA ALA A 36 -21.57 13.37 15.28
C ALA A 36 -21.62 12.17 14.33
N SER A 37 -21.33 11.02 14.96
CA SER A 37 -21.80 9.67 14.69
C SER A 37 -21.78 9.16 13.25
N LEU A 38 -20.75 8.38 12.93
CA LEU A 38 -20.73 7.44 11.82
C LEU A 38 -21.29 6.08 12.25
N GLU A 39 -22.31 5.61 11.52
CA GLU A 39 -22.68 4.19 11.51
C GLU A 39 -21.96 3.46 10.37
N ALA A 40 -21.35 2.32 10.68
CA ALA A 40 -20.68 1.45 9.72
C ALA A 40 -21.67 0.46 9.07
N ARG A 41 -21.55 0.27 7.76
CA ARG A 41 -22.18 -0.86 7.04
C ARG A 41 -21.14 -1.96 6.79
N SER A 42 -21.55 -3.21 6.99
CA SER A 42 -20.73 -4.41 6.92
C SER A 42 -21.18 -5.40 5.83
N GLY A 43 -20.21 -6.16 5.31
CA GLY A 43 -20.36 -7.35 4.46
C GLY A 43 -18.99 -7.72 3.85
N ASN A 44 -18.47 -8.93 4.09
CA ASN A 44 -17.08 -9.30 3.77
C ASN A 44 -16.99 -10.49 2.80
N GLU A 45 -16.49 -10.24 1.59
CA GLU A 45 -15.75 -11.20 0.75
C GLU A 45 -14.24 -11.04 1.04
N SER A 46 -13.43 -12.08 0.83
CA SER A 46 -11.99 -12.04 1.09
C SER A 46 -11.20 -11.57 -0.13
N ASN A 47 -10.38 -10.53 0.03
CA ASN A 47 -9.42 -10.07 -0.98
C ASN A 47 -8.03 -10.71 -0.81
N ILE A 48 -7.89 -11.73 0.06
CA ILE A 48 -6.60 -12.41 0.30
C ILE A 48 -6.30 -13.34 -0.89
N PRO A 49 -5.16 -13.18 -1.60
CA PRO A 49 -4.86 -13.97 -2.79
C PRO A 49 -4.81 -15.48 -2.49
N GLY A 50 -5.58 -16.25 -3.25
CA GLY A 50 -5.70 -17.70 -3.09
C GLY A 50 -6.60 -18.15 -1.94
N HIS A 51 -7.33 -17.22 -1.30
CA HIS A 51 -8.27 -17.46 -0.20
C HIS A 51 -9.58 -16.69 -0.44
N PRO A 52 -10.38 -17.04 -1.47
CA PRO A 52 -11.61 -16.32 -1.81
C PRO A 52 -12.70 -16.47 -0.73
N LEU A 53 -12.64 -17.54 0.06
CA LEU A 53 -13.49 -17.80 1.22
C LEU A 53 -12.58 -18.17 2.41
N VAL A 54 -12.84 -17.59 3.58
CA VAL A 54 -12.15 -17.96 4.83
C VAL A 54 -13.19 -18.42 5.85
N THR A 55 -13.09 -19.65 6.31
CA THR A 55 -14.06 -20.27 7.22
C THR A 55 -13.67 -20.09 8.68
N LEU A 56 -14.66 -19.87 9.54
CA LEU A 56 -14.43 -19.78 10.98
C LEU A 56 -13.96 -21.12 11.54
N GLY A 57 -12.84 -21.11 12.29
CA GLY A 57 -12.31 -22.31 12.94
C GLY A 57 -11.41 -23.17 12.05
N GLU A 58 -11.21 -22.78 10.80
CA GLU A 58 -10.36 -23.47 9.82
C GLU A 58 -9.24 -22.54 9.36
N PRO A 59 -8.25 -22.22 10.23
CA PRO A 59 -7.15 -21.37 9.83
C PRO A 59 -6.25 -22.08 8.81
N GLU A 60 -5.82 -21.36 7.79
CA GLU A 60 -4.88 -21.86 6.79
C GLU A 60 -3.51 -21.20 6.97
N VAL A 61 -2.43 -21.93 6.67
CA VAL A 61 -1.08 -21.36 6.61
C VAL A 61 -0.67 -21.23 5.15
N THR A 62 -0.28 -20.03 4.75
CA THR A 62 0.18 -19.75 3.38
C THR A 62 1.41 -18.87 3.44
N GLU A 63 2.40 -19.13 2.58
CA GLU A 63 3.55 -18.24 2.43
C GLU A 63 3.17 -17.06 1.53
N PHE A 64 3.45 -15.86 2.00
CA PHE A 64 3.22 -14.62 1.26
C PHE A 64 4.48 -13.78 1.20
N VAL A 65 4.63 -13.05 0.09
CA VAL A 65 5.36 -11.79 0.12
C VAL A 65 4.36 -10.70 0.53
N ALA A 66 4.60 -10.07 1.67
CA ALA A 66 3.84 -8.92 2.13
C ALA A 66 4.54 -7.64 1.67
N LEU A 67 3.77 -6.74 1.09
CA LEU A 67 4.16 -5.38 0.73
C LEU A 67 3.30 -4.40 1.52
N VAL A 68 3.93 -3.50 2.27
CA VAL A 68 3.25 -2.34 2.85
C VAL A 68 3.77 -1.10 2.13
N VAL A 69 2.85 -0.34 1.55
CA VAL A 69 3.14 0.99 0.99
C VAL A 69 2.44 2.02 1.85
N ASP A 70 3.16 3.05 2.28
CA ASP A 70 2.62 4.02 3.23
C ASP A 70 3.08 5.46 2.90
N MET A 71 2.15 6.42 2.93
CA MET A 71 2.44 7.82 2.60
C MET A 71 3.31 8.47 3.68
N ARG A 72 4.33 9.22 3.29
CA ARG A 72 5.22 9.91 4.24
C ARG A 72 4.63 11.26 4.65
N ASN A 73 4.76 11.54 5.94
CA ASN A 73 4.39 12.81 6.58
C ASN A 73 2.89 13.14 6.44
N SER A 74 2.02 12.14 6.42
CA SER A 74 0.57 12.35 6.33
C SER A 74 -0.01 13.11 7.52
N THR A 75 0.49 12.84 8.73
CA THR A 75 0.17 13.63 9.93
C THR A 75 0.49 15.10 9.74
N ASP A 76 1.69 15.42 9.25
CA ASP A 76 2.08 16.80 8.99
C ASP A 76 1.20 17.41 7.89
N ARG A 77 0.88 16.67 6.82
CA ARG A 77 -0.01 17.13 5.74
C ARG A 77 -1.42 17.45 6.24
N LEU A 78 -1.93 16.68 7.19
CA LEU A 78 -3.24 16.90 7.81
C LEU A 78 -3.24 18.16 8.69
N GLN A 79 -2.16 18.38 9.44
CA GLN A 79 -2.03 19.46 10.42
C GLN A 79 -1.52 20.78 9.83
N ASN A 80 -0.91 20.74 8.64
CA ASN A 80 -0.30 21.92 8.02
C ASN A 80 -1.34 22.97 7.62
N LEU A 81 -1.06 24.23 7.98
CA LEU A 81 -1.89 25.41 7.72
C LEU A 81 -1.68 26.01 6.32
N GLN A 82 -0.82 25.41 5.48
CA GLN A 82 -0.59 25.86 4.11
C GLN A 82 -1.90 25.86 3.32
N LYS A 83 -2.24 27.02 2.76
CA LYS A 83 -3.46 27.20 1.98
C LYS A 83 -3.19 26.93 0.51
N PHE A 84 -4.04 26.11 -0.09
CA PHE A 84 -4.09 25.91 -1.53
C PHE A 84 -5.47 26.40 -1.99
N PRO A 85 -5.57 27.28 -3.01
CA PRO A 85 -6.85 27.89 -3.40
C PRO A 85 -8.04 26.91 -3.58
N PRO A 86 -7.86 25.68 -4.11
CA PRO A 86 -8.98 24.75 -4.26
C PRO A 86 -9.24 23.85 -3.04
N ILE A 87 -8.49 24.01 -1.95
CA ILE A 87 -8.54 23.17 -0.75
C ILE A 87 -8.90 23.99 0.47
N LYS A 88 -9.97 23.57 1.17
CA LYS A 88 -10.56 24.26 2.31
C LYS A 88 -9.93 23.87 3.65
N SER A 89 -9.39 22.65 3.77
CA SER A 89 -8.79 22.14 5.01
C SER A 89 -7.73 21.07 4.76
N GLY A 90 -6.88 20.82 5.76
CA GLY A 90 -5.90 19.73 5.73
C GLY A 90 -6.57 18.34 5.63
N PHE A 91 -7.76 18.17 6.20
CA PHE A 91 -8.51 16.92 6.06
C PHE A 91 -9.01 16.71 4.62
N GLN A 92 -9.54 17.75 3.98
CA GLN A 92 -9.90 17.67 2.56
C GLN A 92 -8.70 17.31 1.69
N ARG A 93 -7.54 17.93 1.98
CA ARG A 93 -6.29 17.64 1.28
C ARG A 93 -5.93 16.17 1.38
N VAL A 94 -5.80 15.65 2.60
CA VAL A 94 -5.40 14.26 2.82
C VAL A 94 -6.43 13.30 2.23
N PHE A 95 -7.73 13.60 2.34
CA PHE A 95 -8.77 12.80 1.71
C PHE A 95 -8.61 12.71 0.18
N TYR A 96 -8.27 13.81 -0.50
CA TYR A 96 -8.00 13.80 -1.94
C TYR A 96 -6.68 13.09 -2.28
N GLU A 97 -5.61 13.36 -1.52
CA GLU A 97 -4.31 12.71 -1.70
C GLU A 97 -4.44 11.18 -1.57
N THR A 98 -5.10 10.68 -0.53
CA THR A 98 -5.28 9.23 -0.32
C THR A 98 -6.26 8.62 -1.32
N SER A 99 -7.33 9.32 -1.69
CA SER A 99 -8.30 8.81 -2.67
C SER A 99 -7.73 8.71 -4.09
N ALA A 100 -6.71 9.50 -4.43
CA ALA A 100 -5.95 9.32 -5.66
C ALA A 100 -4.89 8.21 -5.52
N LEU A 101 -4.18 8.18 -4.39
CA LEU A 101 -3.06 7.27 -4.15
C LEU A 101 -3.49 5.81 -4.03
N LEU A 102 -4.46 5.50 -3.16
CA LEU A 102 -4.80 4.12 -2.82
C LEU A 102 -5.28 3.28 -4.02
N PRO A 103 -6.14 3.79 -4.92
CA PRO A 103 -6.50 3.06 -6.15
C PRO A 103 -5.33 2.88 -7.12
N ALA A 104 -4.42 3.87 -7.19
CA ALA A 104 -3.22 3.77 -8.02
C ALA A 104 -2.28 2.66 -7.51
N LEU A 105 -2.08 2.57 -6.19
CA LEU A 105 -1.31 1.50 -5.56
C LEU A 105 -1.95 0.13 -5.78
N ALA A 106 -3.26 0.02 -5.56
CA ALA A 106 -4.01 -1.22 -5.77
C ALA A 106 -3.88 -1.72 -7.22
N THR A 107 -4.06 -0.81 -8.19
CA THR A 107 -3.92 -1.14 -9.62
C THR A 107 -2.49 -1.56 -9.95
N THR A 108 -1.49 -0.85 -9.43
CA THR A 108 -0.07 -1.15 -9.65
C THR A 108 0.30 -2.55 -9.14
N ALA A 109 -0.20 -2.93 -7.97
CA ALA A 109 -0.02 -4.26 -7.40
C ALA A 109 -0.75 -5.35 -8.23
N GLN A 110 -1.99 -5.07 -8.64
CA GLN A 110 -2.82 -6.02 -9.38
C GLN A 110 -2.23 -6.41 -10.74
N LEU A 111 -1.47 -5.51 -11.38
CA LEU A 111 -0.73 -5.80 -12.62
C LEU A 111 0.31 -6.92 -12.48
N ARG A 112 0.58 -7.36 -11.24
CA ARG A 112 1.54 -8.42 -10.88
C ARG A 112 0.97 -9.42 -9.87
N ASP A 113 -0.35 -9.61 -9.90
CA ASP A 113 -1.08 -10.55 -9.03
C ASP A 113 -0.92 -10.26 -7.52
N GLY A 114 -0.60 -9.02 -7.17
CA GLY A 114 -0.67 -8.52 -5.80
C GLY A 114 -2.05 -7.99 -5.48
N HIS A 115 -2.62 -8.38 -4.34
CA HIS A 115 -3.95 -7.93 -3.93
C HIS A 115 -3.88 -7.11 -2.65
N VAL A 116 -4.57 -5.97 -2.64
CA VAL A 116 -4.76 -5.18 -1.41
C VAL A 116 -5.73 -5.94 -0.50
N THR A 117 -5.25 -6.30 0.68
CA THR A 117 -6.04 -7.00 1.70
C THR A 117 -6.56 -6.05 2.77
N GLU A 118 -5.85 -4.95 3.02
CA GLU A 118 -6.24 -3.94 4.00
C GLU A 118 -5.74 -2.56 3.58
N TYR A 119 -6.61 -1.55 3.68
CA TYR A 119 -6.21 -0.15 3.61
C TYR A 119 -5.89 0.35 5.02
N LEU A 120 -4.70 0.91 5.20
CA LEU A 120 -4.13 1.30 6.49
C LEU A 120 -4.14 2.82 6.61
N GLY A 121 -5.33 3.44 6.52
CA GLY A 121 -5.45 4.90 6.48
C GLY A 121 -4.94 5.47 5.15
N ASP A 122 -3.69 5.90 5.14
CA ASP A 122 -2.97 6.47 3.98
C ASP A 122 -2.00 5.49 3.31
N GLY A 123 -1.96 4.25 3.79
CA GLY A 123 -1.22 3.14 3.21
C GLY A 123 -2.09 1.96 2.79
N ALA A 124 -1.43 0.94 2.24
CA ALA A 124 -2.06 -0.32 1.86
C ALA A 124 -1.16 -1.52 2.24
N LEU A 125 -1.78 -2.56 2.78
CA LEU A 125 -1.19 -3.90 2.86
C LEU A 125 -1.59 -4.69 1.61
N ILE A 126 -0.58 -5.13 0.89
CA ILE A 126 -0.69 -5.91 -0.34
C ILE A 126 -0.02 -7.26 -0.10
N LEU A 127 -0.70 -8.35 -0.48
CA LEU A 127 -0.14 -9.69 -0.40
C LEU A 127 0.04 -10.28 -1.80
N PHE A 128 1.15 -11.00 -1.98
CA PHE A 128 1.41 -11.88 -3.11
C PHE A 128 1.53 -13.29 -2.57
N LYS A 129 0.64 -14.19 -2.99
CA LYS A 129 0.74 -15.61 -2.63
C LYS A 129 2.00 -16.19 -3.27
N VAL A 130 2.86 -16.81 -2.47
CA VAL A 130 4.08 -17.43 -3.00
C VAL A 130 3.71 -18.65 -3.83
N ASP A 131 4.12 -18.64 -5.10
CA ASP A 131 4.14 -19.82 -5.93
C ASP A 131 5.27 -20.76 -5.47
N THR A 132 4.91 -21.92 -4.93
CA THR A 132 5.89 -22.90 -4.43
C THR A 132 6.74 -23.51 -5.55
N SER A 133 6.27 -23.44 -6.80
CA SER A 133 7.04 -23.89 -7.97
C SER A 133 8.04 -22.83 -8.46
N ASP A 134 7.79 -21.55 -8.19
CA ASP A 134 8.68 -20.44 -8.57
C ASP A 134 8.61 -19.28 -7.55
N ARG A 135 9.16 -19.53 -6.36
CA ARG A 135 9.25 -18.54 -5.28
C ARG A 135 10.02 -17.29 -5.70
N ALA A 136 11.07 -17.46 -6.50
CA ALA A 136 11.93 -16.39 -6.97
C ALA A 136 11.20 -15.42 -7.92
N LYS A 137 10.33 -15.93 -8.81
CA LYS A 137 9.43 -15.09 -9.61
C LYS A 137 8.49 -14.29 -8.73
N THR A 138 7.85 -14.90 -7.74
CA THR A 138 6.93 -14.15 -6.85
C THR A 138 7.65 -13.00 -6.13
N VAL A 139 8.84 -13.27 -5.58
CA VAL A 139 9.67 -12.24 -4.91
C VAL A 139 10.03 -11.10 -5.87
N ARG A 140 10.41 -11.41 -7.10
CA ARG A 140 10.75 -10.44 -8.13
C ARG A 140 9.54 -9.61 -8.55
N GLU A 141 8.39 -10.22 -8.79
CA GLU A 141 7.17 -9.50 -9.17
C GLU A 141 6.68 -8.58 -8.04
N ALA A 142 6.74 -9.04 -6.79
CA ALA A 142 6.41 -8.22 -5.63
C ALA A 142 7.34 -6.99 -5.51
N TYR A 143 8.65 -7.17 -5.72
CA TYR A 143 9.58 -6.04 -5.76
C TYR A 143 9.31 -5.09 -6.92
N LEU A 144 9.05 -5.60 -8.13
CA LEU A 144 8.74 -4.75 -9.28
C LEU A 144 7.47 -3.93 -9.03
N ALA A 145 6.44 -4.52 -8.41
CA ALA A 145 5.25 -3.80 -7.98
C ALA A 145 5.59 -2.71 -6.97
N ALA A 146 6.40 -3.02 -5.95
CA ALA A 146 6.80 -2.05 -4.94
C ALA A 146 7.63 -0.89 -5.52
N ASN A 147 8.55 -1.19 -6.43
CA ASN A 147 9.36 -0.20 -7.12
C ASN A 147 8.47 0.70 -7.99
N ASP A 148 7.56 0.12 -8.78
CA ASP A 148 6.59 0.87 -9.58
C ASP A 148 5.66 1.73 -8.71
N CYS A 149 5.29 1.28 -7.50
CA CYS A 149 4.54 2.07 -6.53
C CYS A 149 5.31 3.35 -6.14
N VAL A 150 6.56 3.22 -5.66
CA VAL A 150 7.37 4.36 -5.17
C VAL A 150 7.94 5.24 -6.28
N THR A 151 7.91 4.78 -7.53
CA THR A 151 8.38 5.54 -8.70
C THR A 151 7.20 6.02 -9.55
N VAL A 152 6.70 5.15 -10.43
CA VAL A 152 5.77 5.50 -11.51
C VAL A 152 4.38 5.84 -11.00
N ALA A 153 3.79 5.03 -10.13
CA ALA A 153 2.45 5.29 -9.60
C ALA A 153 2.43 6.58 -8.77
N ARG A 154 3.44 6.76 -7.91
CA ARG A 154 3.63 8.00 -7.16
C ARG A 154 3.76 9.21 -8.08
N GLN A 155 4.52 9.11 -9.17
CA GLN A 155 4.68 10.20 -10.13
C GLN A 155 3.35 10.55 -10.79
N VAL A 156 2.59 9.56 -11.26
CA VAL A 156 1.26 9.76 -11.85
C VAL A 156 0.32 10.49 -10.89
N VAL A 157 0.29 10.08 -9.61
CA VAL A 157 -0.53 10.73 -8.58
C VAL A 157 -0.04 12.16 -8.32
N ASN A 158 1.27 12.39 -8.24
CA ASN A 158 1.84 13.72 -8.00
C ASN A 158 1.52 14.69 -9.14
N GLU A 159 1.66 14.25 -10.39
CA GLU A 159 1.28 15.05 -11.56
C GLU A 159 -0.20 15.43 -11.50
N LEU A 160 -1.08 14.46 -11.24
CA LEU A 160 -2.52 14.68 -11.13
C LEU A 160 -2.89 15.69 -10.03
N LEU A 161 -2.29 15.56 -8.84
CA LEU A 161 -2.54 16.45 -7.71
C LEU A 161 -1.98 17.86 -7.94
N ALA A 162 -0.82 17.97 -8.59
CA ALA A 162 -0.23 19.24 -8.97
C ALA A 162 -1.08 19.97 -10.03
N GLU A 163 -1.51 19.27 -11.08
CA GLU A 163 -2.33 19.81 -12.16
C GLU A 163 -3.68 20.33 -11.65
N ARG A 164 -4.36 19.55 -10.79
CA ARG A 164 -5.72 19.88 -10.35
C ARG A 164 -5.77 20.84 -9.16
N PHE A 165 -4.78 20.76 -8.28
CA PHE A 165 -4.85 21.42 -6.97
C PHE A 165 -3.60 22.17 -6.56
N GLN A 166 -2.53 22.13 -7.37
CA GLN A 166 -1.22 22.73 -7.05
C GLN A 166 -0.63 22.19 -5.74
N LEU A 167 -0.95 20.94 -5.41
CA LEU A 167 -0.47 20.30 -4.19
C LEU A 167 0.98 19.84 -4.34
N PRO A 168 1.77 19.89 -3.25
CA PRO A 168 3.15 19.43 -3.27
C PRO A 168 3.20 17.90 -3.34
N SER A 169 4.19 17.42 -4.10
CA SER A 169 4.44 16.00 -4.33
C SER A 169 4.39 15.17 -3.05
N LEU A 170 3.71 14.04 -3.11
CA LEU A 170 3.76 12.97 -2.14
C LEU A 170 5.12 12.28 -2.18
N SER A 171 5.56 11.85 -1.00
CA SER A 171 6.59 10.85 -0.83
C SER A 171 5.96 9.62 -0.21
N ILE A 172 6.32 8.43 -0.66
CA ILE A 172 5.79 7.17 -0.11
C ILE A 172 6.94 6.20 0.13
N GLY A 173 6.80 5.32 1.11
CA GLY A 173 7.76 4.26 1.39
C GLY A 173 7.15 2.90 1.15
N ALA A 174 7.96 1.94 0.68
CA ALA A 174 7.55 0.56 0.48
C ALA A 174 8.43 -0.38 1.31
N GLY A 175 7.79 -1.23 2.10
CA GLY A 175 8.43 -2.28 2.87
C GLY A 175 7.99 -3.65 2.37
N LEU A 176 8.92 -4.57 2.15
CA LEU A 176 8.59 -5.96 1.81
C LEU A 176 9.22 -6.97 2.76
N SER A 177 8.50 -8.06 2.99
CA SER A 177 9.04 -9.25 3.62
C SER A 177 8.33 -10.51 3.12
N VAL A 178 8.98 -11.66 3.25
CA VAL A 178 8.44 -12.98 2.91
C VAL A 178 8.44 -13.89 4.13
N SER A 179 7.31 -14.52 4.41
CA SER A 179 7.17 -15.56 5.43
C SER A 179 5.82 -16.28 5.29
N PRO A 180 5.67 -17.46 5.92
CA PRO A 180 4.36 -18.01 6.24
C PRO A 180 3.52 -17.00 7.06
N ALA A 181 2.21 -16.99 6.82
CA ALA A 181 1.22 -16.28 7.59
C ALA A 181 -0.01 -17.17 7.81
N ILE A 182 -0.67 -16.96 8.94
CA ILE A 182 -1.94 -17.59 9.28
C ILE A 182 -3.05 -16.75 8.67
N VAL A 183 -3.88 -17.36 7.81
CA VAL A 183 -5.10 -16.79 7.27
C VAL A 183 -6.27 -17.27 8.12
N THR A 184 -7.00 -16.34 8.71
CA THR A 184 -8.12 -16.66 9.61
C THR A 184 -9.13 -15.53 9.69
N LEU A 185 -10.30 -15.78 10.30
CA LEU A 185 -11.28 -14.76 10.63
C LEU A 185 -10.99 -14.18 12.02
N VAL A 186 -10.91 -12.85 12.10
CA VAL A 186 -10.74 -12.11 13.36
C VAL A 186 -11.93 -11.18 13.57
N GLY A 187 -12.48 -11.16 14.79
CA GLY A 187 -13.55 -10.25 15.17
C GLY A 187 -14.53 -10.84 16.19
N THR A 188 -15.68 -10.18 16.34
CA THR A 188 -16.78 -10.63 17.22
C THR A 188 -17.66 -11.64 16.50
N SER A 189 -18.66 -12.20 17.19
CA SER A 189 -19.64 -13.08 16.57
C SER A 189 -20.47 -12.40 15.48
N THR A 190 -20.67 -11.07 15.59
CA THR A 190 -21.47 -10.25 14.68
C THR A 190 -20.65 -9.61 13.56
N TYR A 191 -19.34 -9.46 13.74
CA TYR A 191 -18.47 -8.83 12.76
C TYR A 191 -17.12 -9.53 12.73
N ARG A 192 -16.81 -10.20 11.61
CA ARG A 192 -15.54 -10.90 11.39
C ARG A 192 -14.93 -10.47 10.07
N GLN A 193 -13.63 -10.26 10.06
CA GLN A 193 -12.86 -9.96 8.85
C GLN A 193 -11.81 -11.03 8.61
N PRO A 194 -11.57 -11.43 7.35
CA PRO A 194 -10.37 -12.17 6.99
C PRO A 194 -9.11 -11.36 7.33
N LYS A 195 -8.14 -12.00 7.98
CA LYS A 195 -6.82 -11.41 8.24
C LYS A 195 -5.73 -12.43 7.96
N ALA A 196 -4.62 -11.94 7.39
CA ALA A 196 -3.36 -12.65 7.32
C ALA A 196 -2.44 -12.14 8.44
N ILE A 197 -2.01 -13.02 9.32
CA ILE A 197 -1.16 -12.72 10.48
C ILE A 197 0.16 -13.47 10.31
N GLY A 198 1.24 -12.73 10.05
CA GLY A 198 2.55 -13.32 9.82
C GLY A 198 3.68 -12.35 10.10
N GLN A 199 4.89 -12.89 10.25
CA GLN A 199 6.10 -12.08 10.42
C GLN A 199 6.30 -11.13 9.24
N CYS A 200 6.02 -11.58 8.02
CA CYS A 200 6.12 -10.77 6.80
C CYS A 200 5.28 -9.49 6.87
N VAL A 201 4.05 -9.57 7.39
CA VAL A 201 3.16 -8.41 7.57
C VAL A 201 3.74 -7.42 8.57
N TRP A 202 4.24 -7.92 9.71
CA TRP A 202 4.86 -7.07 10.73
C TRP A 202 6.13 -6.39 10.21
N GLU A 203 7.05 -7.14 9.59
CA GLU A 203 8.31 -6.60 9.08
C GLU A 203 8.08 -5.57 7.97
N ALA A 204 7.21 -5.88 7.00
CA ALA A 204 6.87 -4.98 5.91
C ALA A 204 6.34 -3.64 6.45
N SER A 205 5.51 -3.65 7.50
CA SER A 205 4.99 -2.43 8.14
C SER A 205 6.07 -1.55 8.78
N LYS A 206 7.20 -2.13 9.22
CA LYS A 206 8.32 -1.37 9.79
C LYS A 206 9.26 -0.85 8.70
N LEU A 207 9.40 -1.63 7.63
CA LEU A 207 10.24 -1.32 6.49
C LEU A 207 9.64 -0.26 5.58
N SER A 208 8.32 -0.04 5.58
CA SER A 208 7.65 1.00 4.76
C SER A 208 7.96 2.45 5.18
N SER A 209 8.83 2.64 6.17
CA SER A 209 9.22 3.95 6.71
C SER A 209 10.14 4.79 5.79
N GLY A 210 10.69 4.21 4.72
CA GLY A 210 11.61 4.90 3.80
C GLY A 210 10.96 5.99 2.95
N PHE A 211 11.77 6.88 2.36
CA PHE A 211 11.30 7.94 1.46
C PHE A 211 11.59 7.60 0.01
N ASN A 212 10.53 7.34 -0.78
CA ASN A 212 10.58 7.03 -2.21
C ASN A 212 11.55 5.88 -2.53
N THR A 213 11.56 4.89 -1.64
CA THR A 213 12.50 3.78 -1.68
C THR A 213 11.81 2.49 -1.28
N VAL A 214 12.38 1.38 -1.74
CA VAL A 214 11.96 0.04 -1.38
C VAL A 214 12.93 -0.51 -0.34
N ARG A 215 12.40 -0.93 0.81
CA ARG A 215 13.14 -1.60 1.87
C ARG A 215 12.64 -3.02 2.03
N VAL A 216 13.55 -3.96 2.27
CA VAL A 216 13.25 -5.40 2.33
C VAL A 216 13.78 -6.05 3.60
N SER A 217 13.13 -7.11 4.07
CA SER A 217 13.63 -7.93 5.17
C SER A 217 14.82 -8.79 4.75
N GLU A 218 15.54 -9.33 5.73
CA GLU A 218 16.60 -10.30 5.51
C GLU A 218 16.10 -11.55 4.77
N ASN A 219 14.97 -12.12 5.18
CA ASN A 219 14.36 -13.29 4.53
C ASN A 219 14.06 -13.04 3.04
N LEU A 220 13.61 -11.84 2.69
CA LEU A 220 13.32 -11.51 1.28
C LEU A 220 14.61 -11.34 0.49
N ARG A 221 15.63 -10.68 1.05
CA ARG A 221 16.97 -10.59 0.42
C ARG A 221 17.54 -11.98 0.16
N GLU A 222 17.40 -12.92 1.09
CA GLU A 222 17.86 -14.30 0.92
C GLU A 222 17.05 -15.07 -0.13
N ALA A 223 15.75 -14.80 -0.24
CA ALA A 223 14.89 -15.33 -1.29
C ALA A 223 15.10 -14.65 -2.66
N TRP A 224 15.93 -13.61 -2.74
CA TRP A 224 16.16 -12.86 -3.97
C TRP A 224 16.95 -13.71 -4.99
N PRO A 225 16.49 -13.83 -6.24
CA PRO A 225 17.25 -14.53 -7.26
C PRO A 225 18.54 -13.78 -7.58
N SER A 226 19.70 -14.39 -7.32
CA SER A 226 21.01 -13.88 -7.72
C SER A 226 21.41 -14.45 -9.08
N GLN A 227 21.78 -13.57 -10.02
CA GLN A 227 22.34 -13.95 -11.32
C GLN A 227 23.54 -13.05 -11.65
N PRO A 228 24.54 -13.56 -12.42
CA PRO A 228 25.62 -12.74 -12.93
C PRO A 228 25.08 -11.51 -13.69
N GLY A 229 25.58 -10.32 -13.37
CA GLY A 229 25.11 -9.06 -13.98
C GLY A 229 23.85 -8.46 -13.35
N GLY A 230 23.40 -8.98 -12.19
CA GLY A 230 22.32 -8.37 -11.42
C GLY A 230 22.62 -6.90 -11.06
N LYS A 231 21.62 -6.03 -11.22
CA LYS A 231 21.76 -4.58 -11.03
C LYS A 231 21.31 -4.09 -9.64
N LEU A 232 20.92 -4.97 -8.73
CA LEU A 232 20.43 -4.54 -7.41
C LEU A 232 21.49 -4.72 -6.34
N ARG A 233 21.62 -3.71 -5.47
CA ARG A 233 22.41 -3.72 -4.24
C ARG A 233 21.48 -3.60 -3.04
N PHE A 234 21.85 -4.28 -1.96
CA PHE A 234 21.13 -4.28 -0.70
C PHE A 234 21.99 -3.61 0.37
N GLU A 235 21.63 -2.39 0.75
CA GLU A 235 22.35 -1.61 1.77
C GLU A 235 21.70 -1.80 3.13
N LYS A 236 22.46 -2.31 4.11
CA LYS A 236 21.93 -2.61 5.44
C LYS A 236 21.46 -1.33 6.16
N LEU A 237 20.22 -1.35 6.62
CA LEU A 237 19.60 -0.27 7.38
C LEU A 237 20.10 -0.24 8.83
N LYS A 238 20.13 0.96 9.41
CA LYS A 238 20.56 1.20 10.80
C LYS A 238 19.48 1.82 11.68
N ASP A 239 18.39 2.28 11.08
CA ASP A 239 17.25 3.00 11.65
C ASP A 239 16.07 2.08 12.03
N LEU A 240 16.30 0.76 12.08
CA LEU A 240 15.26 -0.24 12.37
C LEU A 240 15.25 -0.66 13.85
N PRO A 241 14.12 -1.19 14.35
CA PRO A 241 14.06 -1.81 15.68
C PRO A 241 15.15 -2.86 15.87
N LYS A 242 15.70 -2.99 17.10
CA LYS A 242 16.88 -3.86 17.39
C LYS A 242 16.78 -5.30 16.89
N LYS A 243 15.57 -5.85 16.76
CA LYS A 243 15.33 -7.24 16.33
C LYS A 243 15.02 -7.39 14.84
N LEU A 244 15.00 -6.29 14.07
CA LEU A 244 14.69 -6.31 12.65
C LEU A 244 15.95 -5.98 11.84
N VAL A 245 16.36 -6.91 10.99
CA VAL A 245 17.39 -6.68 9.97
C VAL A 245 16.68 -6.39 8.65
N GLY A 246 17.03 -5.27 8.04
CA GLY A 246 16.47 -4.86 6.76
C GLY A 246 17.48 -4.14 5.89
N PHE A 247 17.13 -4.02 4.62
CA PHE A 247 17.99 -3.47 3.59
C PHE A 247 17.23 -2.47 2.74
N GLU A 248 17.86 -1.36 2.37
CA GLU A 248 17.40 -0.51 1.29
C GLU A 248 17.88 -1.09 -0.04
N VAL A 249 16.99 -1.17 -1.02
CA VAL A 249 17.32 -1.68 -2.35
C VAL A 249 17.73 -0.51 -3.24
N ARG A 250 18.88 -0.62 -3.90
CA ARG A 250 19.40 0.38 -4.83
C ARG A 250 19.77 -0.25 -6.16
N GLU A 251 19.52 0.48 -7.25
CA GLU A 251 20.08 0.13 -8.55
C GLU A 251 21.60 0.44 -8.57
N ALA A 252 22.36 -0.42 -9.22
CA ALA A 252 23.82 -0.43 -9.25
C ALA A 252 24.39 0.60 -10.22
#